data_AF-A0A3R8TKZ3-F1
#
_entry.id   AF-A0A3R8TKZ3-F1
#
_cell.length_a   1.000
_cell.length_b   1.000
_cell.length_c   1.000
_cell.angle_alpha   90.00
_cell.angle_beta   90.00
_cell.angle_gamma   90.00
#
_symmetry.space_group_name_H-M   'P 1'
#
loop_
_entity.id
_entity.type
_entity.pdbx_description
1 polymer ?
#
loop_
_entity_poly.entity_id
_entity_poly.type
_entity_poly.pdbx_seq_one_letter_code
_entity_poly.pdbx_strand_id
1 'polypeptide(L)'
;MSHLDELKEQLEEAVAAQDFETAGRLRVEIEGIQRSALVRNVEKRPQASYFQRQVPGRMGLGTDQPVPRKPEGWVPPKKPDPMTANHSRGGRRTKS
;
A
#
# COMPACT_ATOMS: atom_id res chain seq x y z
N MET A 1 -17.93 18.02 20.33
CA MET A 1 -16.61 18.05 19.66
C MET A 1 -16.40 16.69 19.00
N SER A 2 -15.90 16.65 17.76
CA SER A 2 -15.43 15.38 17.20
C SER A 2 -14.01 15.10 17.71
N HIS A 3 -13.61 13.83 17.77
CA HIS A 3 -12.24 13.46 18.16
C HIS A 3 -11.16 14.16 17.30
N LEU A 4 -11.46 14.45 16.02
CA LEU A 4 -10.57 15.20 15.14
C LEU A 4 -10.41 16.67 15.57
N ASP A 5 -11.45 17.27 16.15
CA ASP A 5 -11.41 18.65 16.63
C ASP A 5 -10.56 18.73 17.90
N GLU A 6 -10.69 17.74 18.80
CA GLU A 6 -9.86 17.63 20.02
C GLU A 6 -8.36 17.53 19.68
N LEU A 7 -7.99 16.71 18.69
CA LEU A 7 -6.60 16.59 18.25
C LEU A 7 -6.05 17.88 17.63
N LYS A 8 -6.90 18.67 16.96
CA LYS A 8 -6.51 19.96 16.39
C LYS A 8 -6.28 21.00 17.48
N GLU A 9 -7.12 21.04 18.50
CA GLU A 9 -6.93 21.93 19.65
C GLU A 9 -5.61 21.60 20.38
N GLN A 10 -5.33 20.32 20.62
CA GLN A 10 -4.05 19.89 21.22
C GLN A 10 -2.84 20.25 20.35
N LEU A 11 -2.98 20.20 19.02
CA LEU A 11 -1.92 20.61 18.11
C LEU A 11 -1.64 22.11 18.23
N GLU A 12 -2.68 22.94 18.28
CA GLU A 12 -2.55 24.38 18.46
C GLU A 12 -1.88 24.72 19.80
N GLU A 13 -2.24 24.03 20.88
CA GLU A 13 -1.62 24.17 22.20
C GLU A 13 -0.13 23.78 22.18
N ALA A 14 0.21 22.64 21.57
CA ALA A 14 1.60 22.19 21.44
C ALA A 14 2.45 23.17 20.61
N VAL A 15 1.89 23.73 19.53
CA VAL A 15 2.56 24.76 18.71
C VAL A 15 2.76 26.04 19.51
N ALA A 16 1.76 26.48 20.28
CA ALA A 16 1.88 27.66 21.15
C ALA A 16 2.95 27.46 22.24
N ALA A 17 3.10 26.25 22.76
CA ALA A 17 4.13 25.86 23.71
C ALA A 17 5.52 25.60 23.08
N GLN A 18 5.63 25.68 21.75
CA GLN A 18 6.85 25.35 20.98
C GLN A 18 7.33 23.89 21.14
N ASP A 19 6.43 22.98 21.48
CA ASP A 19 6.72 21.54 21.56
C ASP A 19 6.47 20.88 20.20
N PHE A 20 7.48 20.96 19.33
CA PHE A 20 7.38 20.44 17.97
C PHE A 20 7.41 18.90 17.89
N GLU A 21 7.90 18.23 18.92
CA GLU A 21 7.89 16.76 18.99
C GLU A 21 6.46 16.25 19.16
N THR A 22 5.70 16.83 20.10
CA THR A 22 4.28 16.48 20.27
C THR A 22 3.43 16.97 19.11
N ALA A 23 3.67 18.19 18.61
CA ALA A 23 2.98 18.70 17.43
C ALA A 23 3.18 17.80 16.18
N GLY A 24 4.40 17.27 15.98
CA GLY A 24 4.69 16.33 14.91
C GLY A 24 3.88 15.03 15.02
N ARG A 25 3.77 14.47 16.23
CA ARG A 25 2.99 13.24 16.49
C ARG A 25 1.50 13.47 16.24
N LEU A 26 0.95 14.56 16.78
CA LEU A 26 -0.46 14.94 16.59
C LEU A 26 -0.80 15.14 15.12
N ARG A 27 0.08 15.80 14.36
CA ARG A 27 -0.10 15.98 12.92
C ARG A 27 -0.17 14.64 12.16
N VAL A 28 0.71 13.69 12.48
CA VAL A 28 0.70 12.36 11.86
C VAL A 28 -0.61 11.62 12.14
N GLU A 29 -1.13 11.74 13.36
CA GLU A 29 -2.41 11.13 13.77
C GLU A 29 -3.60 11.75 13.02
N ILE A 30 -3.67 13.09 12.97
CA ILE A 30 -4.67 13.85 12.21
C ILE A 30 -4.66 13.44 10.73
N GLU A 31 -3.48 13.40 10.10
CA GLU A 31 -3.33 12.99 8.70
C GLU A 31 -3.76 11.52 8.50
N GLY A 32 -3.51 10.65 9.47
CA GLY A 32 -3.97 9.25 9.47
C GLY A 32 -5.49 9.14 9.45
N ILE A 33 -6.17 9.85 10.36
CA ILE A 33 -7.64 9.88 10.45
C ILE A 33 -8.24 10.44 9.17
N GLN A 34 -7.77 11.61 8.72
CA GLN A 34 -8.27 12.26 7.51
C GLN A 34 -8.07 11.40 6.26
N ARG A 35 -6.90 10.75 6.13
CA ARG A 35 -6.65 9.82 5.02
C ARG A 35 -7.59 8.63 5.09
N SER A 36 -7.84 8.06 6.27
CA SER A 36 -8.78 6.94 6.41
C SER A 36 -10.23 7.34 6.08
N ALA A 37 -10.66 8.54 6.49
CA ALA A 37 -11.98 9.07 6.21
C ALA A 37 -12.15 9.42 4.72
N LEU A 38 -11.10 9.94 4.09
CA LEU A 38 -11.05 10.17 2.65
C LEU A 38 -11.08 8.84 1.88
N VAL A 39 -10.32 7.83 2.31
CA VAL A 39 -10.33 6.48 1.68
C VAL A 39 -11.70 5.81 1.79
N ARG A 40 -12.48 6.08 2.85
CA ARG A 40 -13.86 5.58 2.98
C ARG A 40 -14.85 6.28 2.04
N ASN A 41 -14.56 7.50 1.60
CA ASN A 41 -15.48 8.34 0.81
C ASN A 41 -14.97 8.67 -0.61
N VAL A 42 -13.83 8.10 -1.03
CA VAL A 42 -13.21 8.42 -2.31
C VAL A 42 -12.71 7.14 -2.97
N GLU A 43 -13.08 6.95 -4.24
CA GLU A 43 -12.47 5.93 -5.09
C GLU A 43 -10.94 6.11 -5.10
N LYS A 44 -10.21 5.01 -5.00
CA LYS A 44 -8.75 4.99 -4.85
C LYS A 44 -8.08 5.94 -5.87
N ARG A 45 -7.62 7.11 -5.42
CA ARG A 45 -6.90 8.03 -6.32
C ARG A 45 -5.65 7.32 -6.87
N PRO A 46 -5.29 7.50 -8.15
CA PRO A 46 -4.02 7.01 -8.65
C PRO A 46 -2.91 7.63 -7.80
N GLN A 47 -2.03 6.77 -7.27
CA GLN A 47 -0.96 7.17 -6.37
C GLN A 47 -0.08 8.22 -7.06
N ALA A 48 -0.11 9.47 -6.57
CA ALA A 48 0.63 10.60 -7.17
C ALA A 48 2.15 10.51 -6.93
N SER A 49 2.61 9.63 -6.03
CA SER A 49 4.02 9.41 -5.74
C SER A 49 4.50 8.08 -6.32
N TYR A 50 5.67 8.10 -6.98
CA TYR A 50 6.41 6.88 -7.35
C TYR A 50 6.83 6.05 -6.13
N PHE A 51 6.88 6.68 -4.95
CA PHE A 51 7.17 6.00 -3.69
C PHE A 51 5.89 5.41 -3.09
N GLN A 52 5.87 4.08 -2.97
CA GLN A 52 4.86 3.31 -2.26
C GLN A 52 5.29 3.14 -0.80
N ARG A 53 4.35 3.20 0.15
CA ARG A 53 4.67 2.82 1.54
C ARG A 53 5.02 1.33 1.59
N GLN A 54 6.03 1.00 2.39
CA GLN A 54 6.42 -0.40 2.60
C GLN A 54 5.28 -1.17 3.29
N VAL A 55 5.02 -2.38 2.83
CA VAL A 55 4.00 -3.28 3.38
C VAL A 55 4.71 -4.45 4.07
N PRO A 56 4.35 -4.84 5.29
CA PRO A 56 4.88 -6.04 5.94
C PRO A 56 4.78 -7.27 5.02
N GLY A 57 5.88 -7.99 4.82
CA GLY A 57 5.97 -9.12 3.86
C GLY A 57 6.33 -8.73 2.42
N ARG A 58 6.41 -7.43 2.10
CA ARG A 58 6.96 -6.87 0.85
C ARG A 58 8.27 -6.12 1.09
N MET A 59 8.98 -6.45 2.17
CA MET A 59 10.30 -5.91 2.49
C MET A 59 11.33 -7.00 2.17
N GLY A 60 12.00 -6.91 1.00
CA GLY A 60 13.02 -7.88 0.61
C GLY A 60 13.75 -7.49 -0.68
N LEU A 61 14.99 -7.97 -0.84
CA LEU A 61 15.74 -7.80 -2.10
C LEU A 61 14.86 -8.23 -3.29
N GLY A 62 14.64 -7.33 -4.24
CA GLY A 62 13.82 -7.56 -5.43
C GLY A 62 12.39 -7.01 -5.38
N THR A 63 11.91 -6.49 -4.24
CA THR A 63 10.56 -5.89 -4.15
C THR A 63 10.44 -4.54 -4.85
N ASP A 64 11.58 -3.89 -5.12
CA ASP A 64 11.67 -2.63 -5.85
C ASP A 64 11.90 -2.83 -7.36
N GLN A 65 11.94 -4.08 -7.84
CA GLN A 65 12.12 -4.33 -9.27
C GLN A 65 10.87 -3.88 -10.04
N PRO A 66 11.03 -3.01 -11.05
CA PRO A 66 9.92 -2.61 -11.90
C PRO A 66 9.40 -3.83 -12.67
N VAL A 67 8.09 -4.09 -12.58
CA VAL A 67 7.44 -5.12 -13.38
C VAL A 67 7.18 -4.56 -14.78
N PRO A 68 7.73 -5.15 -15.86
CA PRO A 68 7.47 -4.69 -17.22
C PRO A 68 5.98 -4.72 -17.53
N ARG A 69 5.45 -3.62 -18.09
CA ARG A 69 4.06 -3.56 -18.53
C ARG A 69 3.88 -4.47 -19.75
N LYS A 70 2.96 -5.43 -19.65
CA LYS A 70 2.58 -6.27 -20.79
C LYS A 70 1.79 -5.45 -21.81
N PRO A 71 1.98 -5.66 -23.11
CA PRO A 71 1.19 -4.99 -24.13
C PRO A 71 -0.28 -5.45 -24.06
N GLU A 72 -1.18 -4.59 -24.56
CA GLU A 72 -2.61 -4.88 -24.66
C GLU A 72 -2.83 -6.18 -25.46
N GLY A 73 -3.66 -7.09 -24.94
CA GLY A 73 -3.93 -8.39 -25.60
C GLY A 73 -2.84 -9.45 -25.48
N TRP A 74 -1.77 -9.23 -24.71
CA TRP A 74 -0.72 -10.24 -24.51
C TRP A 74 -1.25 -11.48 -23.75
N VAL A 75 -1.11 -12.66 -24.36
CA VAL A 75 -1.44 -13.94 -23.74
C VAL A 75 -0.15 -14.73 -23.48
N PRO A 76 0.12 -15.19 -22.24
CA PRO A 76 1.29 -16.00 -21.95
C PRO A 76 1.24 -17.32 -22.73
N PRO A 77 2.38 -17.80 -23.29
CA PRO A 77 2.40 -19.07 -24.00
C PRO A 77 2.06 -20.22 -23.05
N LYS A 78 1.45 -21.28 -23.60
CA LYS A 78 1.19 -22.51 -22.84
C LYS A 78 2.54 -23.11 -22.43
N LYS A 79 2.72 -23.36 -21.13
CA LYS A 79 3.89 -24.08 -20.63
C LYS A 79 4.06 -25.39 -21.41
N PRO A 80 5.26 -25.70 -21.94
CA PRO A 80 5.49 -26.97 -22.61
C PRO A 80 5.27 -28.13 -21.64
N ASP A 81 4.89 -29.28 -22.19
CA ASP A 81 4.78 -30.49 -21.41
C ASP A 81 6.15 -30.81 -20.81
N PRO A 82 6.31 -30.91 -19.48
CA PRO A 82 7.53 -31.45 -18.92
C PRO A 82 7.65 -32.89 -19.44
N MET A 83 8.55 -33.11 -20.39
CA MET A 83 8.88 -34.43 -20.96
C MET A 83 9.60 -35.31 -19.92
N THR A 84 9.12 -35.32 -18.68
CA THR A 84 9.67 -36.00 -17.52
C THR A 84 8.56 -36.80 -16.84
N ALA A 85 8.89 -38.03 -16.44
CA ALA A 85 7.98 -38.91 -15.75
C ALA A 85 7.70 -38.38 -14.33
N ASN A 86 6.62 -37.61 -14.21
CA ASN A 86 5.73 -37.52 -13.06
C ASN A 86 6.34 -37.31 -11.65
N HIS A 87 7.24 -36.34 -11.48
CA HIS A 87 7.53 -35.81 -10.15
C HIS A 87 7.56 -34.27 -10.14
N SER A 88 6.39 -33.62 -10.09
CA SER A 88 6.33 -32.26 -9.55
C SER A 88 5.00 -31.97 -8.85
N ARG A 89 5.09 -31.40 -7.63
CA ARG A 89 3.97 -31.00 -6.75
C ARG A 89 3.15 -29.79 -7.28
N GLY A 90 3.21 -29.47 -8.57
CA GLY A 90 2.70 -28.21 -9.13
C GLY A 90 2.08 -28.28 -10.53
N GLY A 91 1.60 -29.46 -10.94
CA GLY A 91 0.85 -29.64 -12.19
C GLY A 91 -0.53 -28.95 -12.15
N ARG A 92 -0.95 -28.43 -13.32
CA ARG A 92 -2.14 -27.60 -13.60
C ARG A 92 -3.44 -28.20 -13.01
N ARG A 93 -4.00 -27.60 -11.95
CA ARG A 93 -5.41 -27.84 -11.56
C ARG A 93 -6.32 -27.15 -12.57
N THR A 94 -6.73 -27.86 -13.62
CA THR A 94 -7.90 -27.45 -14.42
C THR A 94 -9.14 -27.72 -13.57
N LYS A 95 -9.77 -26.66 -13.04
CA LYS A 95 -11.14 -26.76 -12.54
C LYS A 95 -12.04 -26.98 -13.77
N SER A 96 -12.63 -28.16 -13.86
CA SER A 96 -13.87 -28.39 -14.61
C SER A 96 -15.03 -27.73 -13.88
#